data_AF-A0A0F8UNR8-F1
#
_entry.id   AF-A0A0F8UNR8-F1
#
_cell.length_a   1.000
_cell.length_b   1.000
_cell.length_c   1.000
_cell.angle_alpha   90.00
_cell.angle_beta   90.00
_cell.angle_gamma   90.00
#
_symmetry.space_group_name_H-M   'P 1'
#
loop_
_entity.id
_entity.type
_entity.pdbx_description
1 polymer ?
#
loop_
_entity_poly.entity_id
_entity_poly.type
_entity_poly.pdbx_seq_one_letter_code
_entity_poly.pdbx_strand_id
1 'polypeptide(L)' 'MENKTTHLPAVLSFFVPGLGQLYKGKLLKFFIFYFIWSVLIFMAIGMSTVHADAGMFFFLVSGIPWMISLIDAYDFSD' A
#
# COMPACT_ATOMS: atom_id res chain seq x y z
N MET A 1 19.74 -7.73 -22.21
CA MET A 1 19.55 -6.43 -21.53
C MET A 1 18.88 -6.75 -20.20
N GLU A 2 19.61 -6.56 -19.11
CA GLU A 2 19.14 -6.83 -17.76
C GLU A 2 17.84 -6.03 -17.48
N ASN A 3 16.81 -6.73 -17.02
CA ASN A 3 15.45 -6.22 -16.85
C ASN A 3 15.36 -5.28 -15.64
N LYS A 4 16.01 -4.11 -15.73
CA LYS A 4 16.18 -3.14 -14.63
C LYS A 4 14.86 -2.52 -14.15
N THR A 5 13.75 -2.76 -14.83
CA THR A 5 12.42 -2.27 -14.46
C THR A 5 11.60 -3.26 -13.61
N THR A 6 12.09 -4.49 -13.40
CA THR A 6 11.37 -5.55 -12.66
C THR A 6 11.12 -5.24 -11.18
N HIS A 7 11.82 -4.26 -10.60
CA HIS A 7 11.69 -3.93 -9.17
C HIS A 7 11.13 -2.54 -8.92
N LEU A 8 11.11 -1.67 -9.93
CA LEU A 8 10.66 -0.29 -9.78
C LEU A 8 9.20 -0.19 -9.28
N PRO A 9 8.23 -0.97 -9.79
CA PRO A 9 6.86 -0.93 -9.28
C PRO A 9 6.78 -1.30 -7.79
N ALA A 10 7.54 -2.31 -7.36
CA ALA A 10 7.57 -2.71 -5.96
C ALA A 10 8.21 -1.65 -5.06
N VAL A 11 9.29 -1.01 -5.51
CA VAL A 11 9.91 0.12 -4.80
C VAL A 11 8.92 1.28 -4.67
N LEU A 12 8.14 1.58 -5.70
CA LEU A 12 7.09 2.60 -5.63
C LEU A 12 6.00 2.21 -4.61
N SER A 13 5.51 0.97 -4.65
CA SER A 13 4.52 0.47 -3.68
C SER A 13 5.05 0.37 -2.25
N PHE A 14 6.37 0.28 -2.04
CA PHE A 14 6.99 0.34 -0.73
C PHE A 14 6.80 1.71 -0.08
N PHE A 15 6.95 2.80 -0.82
CA PHE A 15 6.73 4.14 -0.26
C PHE A 15 5.26 4.46 -0.08
N VAL A 16 4.42 4.11 -1.06
CA VAL A 16 2.98 4.36 -1.01
C VAL A 16 2.25 3.19 -1.67
N PRO A 17 1.40 2.45 -0.92
CA PRO A 17 0.58 1.39 -1.50
C PRO A 17 -0.23 1.90 -2.68
N GLY A 18 -0.20 1.16 -3.78
CA GLY A 18 -0.89 1.46 -5.03
C GLY A 18 0.01 2.08 -6.10
N LEU A 19 1.15 2.71 -5.76
CA LEU A 19 1.96 3.40 -6.78
C LEU A 19 2.59 2.45 -7.81
N GLY A 20 2.96 1.23 -7.41
CA GLY A 20 3.42 0.21 -8.36
C GLY A 20 2.33 -0.17 -9.37
N GLN A 21 1.08 -0.23 -8.92
CA GLN A 21 -0.08 -0.48 -9.78
C GLN A 21 -0.35 0.70 -10.71
N LEU A 22 -0.21 1.93 -10.22
CA LEU A 22 -0.30 3.13 -11.04
C LEU A 22 0.75 3.14 -12.15
N TYR A 23 2.00 2.77 -11.83
CA TYR A 23 3.08 2.62 -12.80
C TYR A 23 2.76 1.56 -13.87
N LYS A 24 2.13 0.45 -13.49
CA LYS A 24 1.64 -0.60 -14.40
C LYS A 24 0.34 -0.22 -15.15
N GLY A 25 -0.20 0.98 -14.97
CA GLY A 25 -1.47 1.41 -15.58
C GLY A 25 -2.74 0.82 -14.95
N LYS A 26 -2.63 0.07 -13.84
CA LYS A 26 -3.75 -0.57 -13.13
C LYS A 26 -4.45 0.42 -12.18
N LEU A 27 -5.14 1.43 -12.74
CA LEU A 27 -5.76 2.54 -12.00
C LEU A 27 -6.74 2.08 -10.90
N LEU A 28 -7.59 1.10 -11.19
CA LEU A 28 -8.55 0.59 -10.19
C LEU A 28 -7.83 0.00 -8.97
N LYS A 29 -6.77 -0.78 -9.19
CA LYS A 29 -5.97 -1.35 -8.09
C LYS A 29 -5.23 -0.27 -7.31
N PHE A 30 -4.71 0.77 -7.99
CA PHE A 30 -4.14 1.94 -7.32
C PHE A 30 -5.15 2.56 -6.34
N PHE A 31 -6.35 2.88 -6.80
CA PHE A 31 -7.37 3.49 -5.94
C PHE A 31 -7.77 2.61 -4.77
N ILE A 32 -7.91 1.30 -4.98
CA ILE A 32 -8.24 0.34 -3.92
C ILE A 32 -7.15 0.35 -2.83
N PHE A 33 -5.88 0.12 -3.21
CA PHE A 33 -4.79 0.05 -2.23
C PHE A 33 -4.55 1.39 -1.54
N TYR A 34 -4.53 2.48 -2.30
CA TYR A 34 -4.30 3.81 -1.77
C TYR A 34 -5.41 4.24 -0.81
N PHE A 35 -6.68 4.03 -1.19
CA PHE A 35 -7.82 4.44 -0.36
C PHE A 35 -7.91 3.62 0.94
N ILE A 36 -7.81 2.29 0.85
CA ILE A 36 -7.89 1.42 2.03
C ILE A 36 -6.76 1.75 3.00
N TRP A 37 -5.52 1.86 2.53
CA TRP A 37 -4.39 2.20 3.38
C TRP A 37 -4.53 3.60 4.00
N SER A 38 -4.94 4.60 3.21
CA SER A 38 -5.13 5.96 3.70
C SER A 38 -6.17 6.02 4.81
N VAL A 39 -7.33 5.35 4.64
CA VAL A 39 -8.36 5.27 5.67
C VAL A 39 -7.81 4.66 6.95
N LEU A 40 -7.07 3.55 6.86
CA LEU A 40 -6.48 2.89 8.04
C LEU A 40 -5.45 3.78 8.75
N ILE A 41 -4.61 4.51 8.02
CA ILE A 41 -3.66 5.45 8.61
C ILE A 41 -4.38 6.63 9.28
N PHE A 42 -5.42 7.20 8.65
CA PHE A 42 -6.21 8.26 9.28
C PHE A 42 -6.94 7.76 10.53
N MET A 43 -7.48 6.54 10.50
CA MET A 43 -8.06 5.92 11.69
C MET A 43 -7.01 5.66 12.78
N ALA A 44 -5.81 5.20 12.42
CA ALA A 44 -4.72 4.99 13.37
C ALA A 44 -4.33 6.30 14.07
N ILE A 45 -4.15 7.38 13.31
CA ILE A 45 -3.82 8.70 13.85
C ILE A 45 -4.97 9.22 14.71
N GLY A 46 -6.20 9.20 14.20
CA GLY A 46 -7.38 9.68 14.92
C GLY A 46 -7.59 8.94 16.24
N MET A 47 -7.56 7.61 16.21
CA MET A 47 -7.73 6.79 17.40
C MET A 47 -6.56 6.92 18.37
N SER A 48 -5.32 7.14 17.92
CA SER A 48 -4.18 7.32 18.81
C SER A 48 -4.32 8.50 19.78
N THR A 49 -5.16 9.49 19.44
CA THR A 49 -5.46 10.65 20.30
C THR A 49 -6.50 10.37 21.38
N VAL A 50 -7.28 9.29 21.25
CA VAL A 50 -8.38 8.92 22.18
C VAL A 50 -8.05 7.62 22.92
N HIS A 51 -7.61 6.60 22.19
CA HIS A 51 -7.28 5.25 22.64
C HIS A 51 -6.02 4.75 21.93
N ALA A 52 -4.88 4.81 22.62
CA ALA A 52 -3.57 4.48 22.03
C ALA A 52 -3.49 3.03 21.52
N ASP A 53 -4.12 2.09 22.22
CA ASP A 53 -4.24 0.68 21.84
C ASP A 53 -5.03 0.50 20.54
N ALA A 54 -6.15 1.20 20.38
CA ALA A 54 -6.91 1.21 19.14
C ALA A 54 -6.11 1.84 17.99
N GLY A 55 -5.39 2.94 18.24
CA GLY A 55 -4.50 3.56 17.27
C GLY A 55 -3.42 2.60 16.77
N MET A 56 -2.78 1.88 17.71
CA MET A 56 -1.77 0.85 17.39
C MET A 56 -2.37 -0.31 16.58
N PHE A 57 -3.59 -0.75 16.91
CA PHE A 57 -4.30 -1.77 16.14
C PHE A 57 -4.48 -1.35 14.67
N PHE A 58 -5.03 -0.17 14.41
CA PHE A 58 -5.22 0.31 13.03
C PHE A 58 -3.89 0.49 12.28
N PHE A 59 -2.84 0.94 12.96
CA PHE A 59 -1.51 1.05 12.38
C PHE A 59 -0.98 -0.33 11.93
N LEU A 60 -1.08 -1.35 12.78
CA LEU A 60 -0.65 -2.71 12.42
C LEU A 60 -1.50 -3.29 11.28
N VAL A 61 -2.81 -3.08 11.31
CA VAL A 61 -3.73 -3.52 10.25
C VAL A 61 -3.43 -2.82 8.92
N SER A 62 -2.97 -1.56 8.93
CA SER A 62 -2.55 -0.84 7.71
C SER A 62 -1.37 -1.51 7.00
N GLY A 63 -0.57 -2.31 7.70
CA GLY A 63 0.49 -3.12 7.11
C GLY A 63 -0.03 -4.18 6.13
N ILE A 64 -1.25 -4.68 6.31
CA ILE A 64 -1.84 -5.72 5.45
C ILE A 64 -2.00 -5.23 4.00
N PRO A 65 -2.79 -4.16 3.70
CA PRO A 65 -2.92 -3.66 2.34
C PRO A 65 -1.61 -3.14 1.76
N TRP A 66 -0.68 -2.65 2.58
CA TRP A 66 0.66 -2.26 2.14
C TRP A 66 1.46 -3.45 1.61
N MET A 67 1.50 -4.56 2.36
CA MET A 67 2.16 -5.80 1.94
C MET A 67 1.49 -6.44 0.71
N ILE A 68 0.15 -6.43 0.64
CA ILE A 68 -0.56 -6.94 -0.54
C ILE A 68 -0.23 -6.08 -1.77
N SER A 69 -0.19 -4.75 -1.64
CA SER A 69 0.18 -3.87 -2.75
C SER A 69 1.61 -4.11 -3.22
N LEU A 70 2.53 -4.40 -2.30
CA LEU A 70 3.91 -4.77 -2.62
C LEU A 70 3.96 -6.07 -3.44
N ILE A 71 3.28 -7.13 -2.97
CA ILE A 71 3.23 -8.43 -3.65
C ILE A 71 2.60 -8.28 -5.05
N ASP A 72 1.47 -7.58 -5.16
CA ASP A 72 0.83 -7.33 -6.46
C ASP A 72 1.69 -6.45 -7.39
N ALA A 73 2.53 -5.57 -6.84
CA ALA A 73 3.50 -4.81 -7.61
C ALA A 73 4.68 -5.66 -8.09
N TYR A 74 4.99 -6.77 -7.43
CA TYR A 74 5.91 -7.80 -7.94
C TYR A 74 5.27 -8.70 -8.99
N ASP A 75 3.95 -8.92 -8.93
CA ASP A 75 3.30 -9.85 -9.83
C ASP A 75 3.13 -9.24 -11.23
N PHE A 76 3.88 -9.75 -12.20
CA PHE A 76 3.91 -9.25 -13.58
C PHE A 76 2.86 -9.89 -14.48
N SER A 77 2.07 -10.85 -13.98
CA SER A 77 0.96 -11.38 -14.76
C SER A 77 -0.21 -10.40 -14.76
N ASP A 78 -0.62 -10.00 -15.96
CA ASP A 78 -1.97 -9.52 -16.24
C ASP A 78 -2.97 -10.69 -16.23
#